data_AF-A0A2V2WYR5-F1
#
_entry.id   AF-A0A2V2WYR5-F1
#
_cell.length_a   1.000
_cell.length_b   1.000
_cell.length_c   1.000
_cell.angle_alpha   90.00
_cell.angle_beta   90.00
_cell.angle_gamma   90.00
#
_symmetry.space_group_name_H-M   'P 1'
#
loop_
_entity.id
_entity.type
_entity.pdbx_description
1 polymer ?
#
loop_
_entity_poly.entity_id
_entity_poly.type
_entity_poly.pdbx_seq_one_letter_code
_entity_poly.pdbx_strand_id
1 'polypeptide(L)'
;MKKRRKNDEEEETEGEEKELTTSGPNPLYRQFKEEKKKEKKKKIKVALEKLSRVVSIESAGFKGTSDMSYLEKRQPYQCTSFVESKAKKIAVSNAMEFKLINQHCLSRIYPAGSRVGSSNYNPQLFWNCGCQIVALNWQSTHTYAWRLNKGFFL
;
A
#
# COMPACT_ATOMS: atom_id res chain seq x y z
N MET A 1 -12.11 -2.95 -81.29
CA MET A 1 -12.11 -4.19 -80.49
C MET A 1 -12.86 -3.93 -79.18
N LYS A 2 -13.92 -4.73 -78.92
CA LYS A 2 -14.49 -5.20 -77.63
C LYS A 2 -14.58 -4.25 -76.43
N LYS A 3 -15.62 -4.22 -75.58
CA LYS A 3 -17.06 -4.52 -75.58
C LYS A 3 -17.57 -3.92 -74.25
N ARG A 4 -18.81 -3.45 -74.21
CA ARG A 4 -19.51 -2.80 -73.08
C ARG A 4 -20.15 -3.86 -72.15
N ARG A 5 -20.32 -3.50 -70.85
CA ARG A 5 -21.28 -4.03 -69.82
C ARG A 5 -20.93 -5.42 -69.22
N LYS A 6 -21.25 -5.79 -67.98
CA LYS A 6 -22.12 -5.28 -66.89
C LYS A 6 -21.71 -5.96 -65.56
N ASN A 7 -22.16 -5.42 -64.43
CA ASN A 7 -22.00 -5.94 -63.07
C ASN A 7 -22.73 -7.27 -62.79
N ASP A 8 -22.31 -7.87 -61.66
CA ASP A 8 -23.13 -8.40 -60.54
C ASP A 8 -22.85 -9.86 -60.16
N GLU A 9 -22.92 -10.07 -58.84
CA GLU A 9 -23.22 -11.29 -58.07
C GLU A 9 -22.05 -12.05 -57.39
N GLU A 10 -22.15 -11.99 -56.06
CA GLU A 10 -21.43 -12.71 -55.01
C GLU A 10 -21.85 -14.19 -54.99
N GLU A 11 -20.89 -15.10 -54.80
CA GLU A 11 -21.15 -16.45 -54.29
C GLU A 11 -20.21 -16.70 -53.10
N GLU A 12 -20.78 -16.66 -51.89
CA GLU A 12 -20.18 -17.19 -50.67
C GLU A 12 -20.18 -18.72 -50.72
N THR A 13 -19.02 -19.34 -50.45
CA THR A 13 -18.97 -20.74 -49.99
C THR A 13 -17.97 -20.88 -48.84
N GLU A 14 -18.43 -21.63 -47.84
CA GLU A 14 -17.91 -21.78 -46.48
C GLU A 14 -16.48 -22.33 -46.39
N GLY A 15 -15.69 -21.74 -45.50
CA GLY A 15 -14.52 -22.35 -44.90
C GLY A 15 -14.49 -22.04 -43.41
N GLU A 16 -14.93 -22.98 -42.57
CA GLU A 16 -14.83 -22.90 -41.12
C GLU A 16 -13.35 -22.83 -40.68
N GLU A 17 -12.82 -21.62 -40.54
CA GLU A 17 -11.61 -21.40 -39.75
C GLU A 17 -11.99 -21.52 -38.27
N LYS A 18 -11.74 -22.70 -37.68
CA LYS A 18 -11.78 -22.88 -36.23
C LYS A 18 -10.73 -21.96 -35.60
N GLU A 19 -11.18 -20.79 -35.15
CA GLU A 19 -10.41 -19.91 -34.27
C GLU A 19 -9.89 -20.73 -33.08
N LEU A 20 -8.57 -20.89 -33.00
CA LEU A 20 -7.88 -21.42 -31.84
C LEU A 20 -8.01 -20.39 -30.70
N THR A 21 -9.13 -20.43 -29.99
CA THR A 21 -9.34 -19.63 -28.78
C THR A 21 -8.39 -20.13 -27.69
N THR A 22 -7.25 -19.46 -27.51
CA THR A 22 -6.36 -19.71 -26.36
C THR A 22 -7.03 -19.21 -25.09
N SER A 23 -7.83 -20.08 -24.50
CA SER A 23 -8.66 -19.88 -23.32
C SER A 23 -7.84 -19.83 -22.03
N GLY A 24 -7.39 -18.63 -21.64
CA GLY A 24 -6.94 -18.32 -20.28
C GLY A 24 -5.74 -19.14 -19.74
N PRO A 25 -5.26 -18.84 -18.52
CA PRO A 25 -4.15 -19.59 -17.94
C PRO A 25 -4.58 -21.04 -17.69
N ASN A 26 -3.81 -22.00 -18.24
CA ASN A 26 -3.97 -23.45 -18.07
C ASN A 26 -4.35 -23.79 -16.60
N PRO A 27 -5.39 -24.61 -16.34
CA PRO A 27 -5.81 -25.00 -14.99
C PRO A 27 -4.67 -25.53 -14.11
N LEU A 28 -3.74 -26.29 -14.69
CA LEU A 28 -2.55 -26.81 -14.03
C LEU A 28 -1.67 -25.65 -13.51
N TYR A 29 -1.48 -24.60 -14.31
CA TYR A 29 -0.70 -23.41 -13.95
C TYR A 29 -1.37 -22.59 -12.82
N ARG A 30 -2.70 -22.56 -12.75
CA ARG A 30 -3.42 -21.94 -11.62
C ARG A 30 -3.17 -22.70 -10.33
N GLN A 31 -3.28 -24.02 -10.36
CA GLN A 31 -2.98 -24.90 -9.21
C GLN A 31 -1.54 -24.70 -8.74
N PHE A 32 -0.56 -24.73 -9.65
CA PHE A 32 0.85 -24.45 -9.33
C PHE A 32 1.07 -23.06 -8.71
N LYS A 33 0.39 -22.01 -9.21
CA LYS A 33 0.46 -20.66 -8.63
C LYS A 33 -0.12 -20.62 -7.21
N GLU A 34 -1.24 -21.29 -6.99
CA GLU A 34 -1.90 -21.37 -5.68
C GLU A 34 -1.06 -22.15 -4.67
N GLU A 35 -0.48 -23.28 -5.08
CA GLU A 35 0.44 -24.09 -4.27
C GLU A 35 1.68 -23.28 -3.88
N LYS A 36 2.33 -22.61 -4.85
CA LYS A 36 3.45 -21.70 -4.55
C LYS A 36 3.04 -20.58 -3.60
N LYS A 37 1.83 -20.03 -3.73
CA LYS A 37 1.32 -18.98 -2.82
C LYS A 37 1.08 -19.55 -1.41
N LYS A 38 0.53 -20.76 -1.29
CA LYS A 38 0.35 -21.47 -0.01
C LYS A 38 1.70 -21.78 0.65
N GLU A 39 2.66 -22.27 -0.11
CA GLU A 39 4.02 -22.56 0.38
C GLU A 39 4.73 -21.28 0.88
N LYS A 40 4.66 -20.19 0.10
CA LYS A 40 5.17 -18.87 0.52
C LYS A 40 4.51 -18.40 1.81
N LYS A 41 3.18 -18.52 1.94
CA LYS A 41 2.46 -18.17 3.18
C LYS A 41 2.92 -19.02 4.38
N LYS A 42 3.12 -20.33 4.20
CA LYS A 42 3.65 -21.21 5.25
C LYS A 42 5.04 -20.78 5.71
N LYS A 43 5.96 -20.51 4.76
CA LYS A 43 7.32 -20.03 5.06
C LYS A 43 7.30 -18.69 5.82
N ILE A 44 6.45 -17.75 5.39
CA ILE A 44 6.26 -16.46 6.07
C ILE A 44 5.76 -16.67 7.50
N LYS A 45 4.79 -17.57 7.73
CA LYS A 45 4.25 -17.83 9.07
C LYS A 45 5.32 -18.37 10.04
N VAL A 46 6.12 -19.34 9.61
CA VAL A 46 7.22 -19.90 10.43
C VAL A 46 8.28 -18.84 10.73
N ALA A 47 8.64 -18.02 9.75
CA ALA A 47 9.58 -16.91 9.96
C ALA A 47 9.01 -15.87 10.94
N LEU A 48 7.73 -15.54 10.83
CA LEU A 48 7.06 -14.58 11.71
C LEU A 48 7.05 -15.05 13.17
N GLU A 49 6.87 -16.34 13.43
CA GLU A 49 6.91 -16.89 14.79
C GLU A 49 8.31 -16.73 15.42
N LYS A 50 9.37 -17.04 14.67
CA LYS A 50 10.75 -16.84 15.13
C LYS A 50 11.09 -15.37 15.32
N LEU A 51 10.63 -14.49 14.42
CA LEU A 51 10.87 -13.05 14.48
C LEU A 51 10.07 -12.38 15.61
N SER A 52 8.87 -12.86 15.91
CA SER A 52 8.03 -12.34 17.00
C SER A 52 8.76 -12.37 18.35
N ARG A 53 9.63 -13.37 18.56
CA ARG A 53 10.44 -13.50 19.78
C ARG A 53 11.53 -12.44 19.94
N VAL A 54 11.90 -11.73 18.87
CA VAL A 54 13.04 -10.80 18.87
C VAL A 54 12.65 -9.38 18.48
N VAL A 55 11.36 -9.10 18.31
CA VAL A 55 10.86 -7.78 17.90
C VAL A 55 10.03 -7.18 19.03
N SER A 56 10.42 -5.99 19.49
CA SER A 56 9.69 -5.27 20.54
C SER A 56 8.51 -4.45 20.04
N ILE A 57 8.37 -4.25 18.73
CA ILE A 57 7.29 -3.44 18.12
C ILE A 57 6.49 -4.29 17.14
N GLU A 58 5.22 -4.52 17.45
CA GLU A 58 4.33 -5.33 16.62
C GLU A 58 3.55 -4.45 15.63
N SER A 59 3.50 -4.84 14.35
CA SER A 59 2.67 -4.14 13.37
C SER A 59 1.18 -4.40 13.62
N ALA A 60 0.37 -3.34 13.62
CA ALA A 60 -1.06 -3.47 13.83
C ALA A 60 -1.87 -2.56 12.90
N GLY A 61 -3.00 -3.07 12.42
CA GLY A 61 -3.84 -2.40 11.44
C GLY A 61 -4.64 -1.23 12.01
N PHE A 62 -4.75 -0.15 11.25
CA PHE A 62 -5.65 0.97 11.55
C PHE A 62 -7.11 0.54 11.34
N LYS A 63 -7.96 0.70 12.36
CA LYS A 63 -9.39 0.31 12.29
C LYS A 63 -10.36 1.47 12.04
N GLY A 64 -9.85 2.69 11.89
CA GLY A 64 -10.68 3.89 11.69
C GLY A 64 -10.68 4.81 12.91
N THR A 65 -11.41 5.93 12.76
CA THR A 65 -11.66 6.92 13.82
C THR A 65 -13.13 6.98 14.25
N SER A 66 -14.03 6.28 13.56
CA SER A 66 -15.47 6.29 13.88
C SER A 66 -15.82 5.47 15.13
N ASP A 67 -15.15 4.34 15.31
CA ASP A 67 -15.26 3.50 16.52
C ASP A 67 -13.87 3.32 17.11
N MET A 68 -13.70 3.78 18.35
CA MET A 68 -12.43 3.78 19.08
C MET A 68 -12.33 2.66 20.12
N SER A 69 -13.36 1.82 20.25
CA SER A 69 -13.41 0.70 21.22
C SER A 69 -12.24 -0.29 21.05
N TYR A 70 -11.70 -0.41 19.83
CA TYR A 70 -10.56 -1.28 19.57
C TYR A 70 -9.28 -0.88 20.32
N LEU A 71 -9.19 0.37 20.81
CA LEU A 71 -8.05 0.84 21.58
C LEU A 71 -7.93 0.16 22.94
N GLU A 72 -9.03 -0.32 23.53
CA GLU A 72 -9.01 -1.09 24.79
C GLU A 72 -8.18 -2.37 24.69
N LYS A 73 -8.12 -2.95 23.49
CA LYS A 73 -7.36 -4.17 23.19
C LYS A 73 -5.98 -3.88 22.63
N ARG A 74 -5.66 -2.61 22.34
CA ARG A 74 -4.35 -2.23 21.80
C ARG A 74 -3.30 -2.25 22.88
N GLN A 75 -2.12 -2.70 22.51
CA GLN A 75 -0.95 -2.67 23.39
C GLN A 75 -0.04 -1.50 23.03
N PRO A 76 0.66 -0.87 24.00
CA PRO A 76 1.54 0.27 23.75
C PRO A 76 2.65 0.00 22.72
N TYR A 77 3.12 -1.26 22.66
CA TYR A 77 4.15 -1.69 21.72
C TYR A 77 3.64 -1.92 20.29
N GLN A 78 2.33 -1.84 20.06
CA GLN A 78 1.77 -1.99 18.72
C GLN A 78 1.91 -0.70 17.92
N CYS A 79 2.34 -0.82 16.66
CA CYS A 79 2.58 0.30 15.78
C CYS A 79 1.69 0.23 14.53
N THR A 80 1.01 1.33 14.25
CA THR A 80 0.24 1.52 13.03
C THR A 80 1.03 2.40 12.06
N SER A 81 1.26 1.94 10.83
CA SER A 81 2.00 2.71 9.82
C SER A 81 1.04 3.39 8.83
N PHE A 82 1.28 4.68 8.55
CA PHE A 82 0.48 5.50 7.67
C PHE A 82 1.35 6.18 6.62
N VAL A 83 0.91 6.14 5.35
CA VAL A 83 1.41 7.05 4.34
C VAL A 83 1.00 8.48 4.69
N GLU A 84 1.88 9.46 4.44
CA GLU A 84 1.67 10.87 4.80
C GLU A 84 0.31 11.43 4.35
N SER A 85 -0.21 10.99 3.19
CA SER A 85 -1.45 11.50 2.62
C SER A 85 -2.66 11.03 3.41
N LYS A 86 -2.63 9.78 3.90
CA LYS A 86 -3.66 9.23 4.78
C LYS A 86 -3.57 9.87 6.16
N ALA A 87 -2.37 9.95 6.71
CA ALA A 87 -2.15 10.59 8.00
C ALA A 87 -2.60 12.06 8.01
N LYS A 88 -2.31 12.81 6.94
CA LYS A 88 -2.71 14.21 6.79
C LYS A 88 -4.22 14.36 6.78
N LYS A 89 -4.95 13.48 6.07
CA LYS A 89 -6.42 13.49 6.08
C LYS A 89 -6.97 13.29 7.50
N ILE A 90 -6.44 12.31 8.22
CA ILE A 90 -6.86 12.05 9.61
C ILE A 90 -6.49 13.23 10.53
N ALA A 91 -5.28 13.77 10.41
CA ALA A 91 -4.83 14.90 11.22
C ALA A 91 -5.66 16.18 11.01
N VAL A 92 -6.21 16.38 9.81
CA VAL A 92 -7.06 17.55 9.51
C VAL A 92 -8.52 17.31 9.90
N SER A 93 -9.07 16.12 9.63
CA SER A 93 -10.49 15.83 9.86
C SER A 93 -10.82 15.30 11.25
N ASN A 94 -9.87 14.62 11.90
CA ASN A 94 -10.05 13.80 13.10
C ASN A 94 -8.83 13.92 14.04
N ALA A 95 -8.38 15.16 14.29
CA ALA A 95 -7.16 15.43 15.04
C ALA A 95 -7.22 14.87 16.49
N MET A 96 -8.39 14.97 17.13
CA MET A 96 -8.60 14.54 18.51
C MET A 96 -8.57 13.01 18.63
N GLU A 97 -9.23 12.29 17.72
CA GLU A 97 -9.18 10.83 17.68
C GLU A 97 -7.77 10.36 17.35
N PHE A 98 -7.05 11.05 16.46
CA PHE A 98 -5.68 10.69 16.16
C PHE A 98 -4.76 10.86 17.37
N LYS A 99 -4.94 11.93 18.14
CA LYS A 99 -4.25 12.14 19.41
C LYS A 99 -4.55 11.02 20.40
N LEU A 100 -5.81 10.60 20.53
CA LEU A 100 -6.19 9.49 21.38
C LEU A 100 -5.51 8.18 20.95
N ILE A 101 -5.48 7.86 19.66
CA ILE A 101 -4.73 6.68 19.16
C ILE A 101 -3.27 6.72 19.60
N ASN A 102 -2.65 7.90 19.50
CA ASN A 102 -1.24 8.11 19.84
C ASN A 102 -0.96 8.08 21.35
N GLN A 103 -1.98 8.18 22.20
CA GLN A 103 -1.85 7.94 23.64
C GLN A 103 -1.84 6.45 23.98
N HIS A 104 -2.48 5.60 23.17
CA HIS A 104 -2.59 4.16 23.42
C HIS A 104 -1.51 3.32 22.73
N CYS A 105 -1.02 3.76 21.57
CA CYS A 105 -0.11 2.97 20.75
C CYS A 105 0.74 3.84 19.83
N LEU A 106 1.70 3.23 19.13
CA LEU A 106 2.62 3.93 18.26
C LEU A 106 2.01 4.20 16.88
N SER A 107 2.28 5.38 16.35
CA SER A 107 2.00 5.75 14.96
C SER A 107 3.28 6.08 14.22
N ARG A 108 3.50 5.39 13.10
CA ARG A 108 4.56 5.66 12.14
C ARG A 108 4.02 6.35 10.91
N ILE A 109 4.53 7.53 10.60
CA ILE A 109 4.24 8.26 9.35
C ILE A 109 5.43 8.10 8.42
N TYR A 110 5.19 7.83 7.15
CA TYR A 110 6.25 7.73 6.15
C TYR A 110 5.92 8.46 4.84
N PRO A 111 6.95 8.90 4.08
CA PRO A 111 6.74 9.67 2.86
C PRO A 111 5.96 8.88 1.81
N ALA A 112 5.13 9.57 1.03
CA ALA A 112 4.41 8.93 -0.08
C ALA A 112 5.38 8.42 -1.16
N GLY A 113 5.05 7.28 -1.78
CA GLY A 113 5.85 6.72 -2.88
C GLY A 113 5.93 7.63 -4.12
N SER A 114 5.01 8.59 -4.27
CA SER A 114 5.07 9.62 -5.31
C SER A 114 6.26 10.58 -5.13
N ARG A 115 6.89 10.62 -3.96
CA ARG A 115 8.11 11.41 -3.69
C ARG A 115 9.36 10.72 -4.22
N VAL A 116 9.37 10.43 -5.53
CA VAL A 116 10.48 9.76 -6.22
C VAL A 116 11.81 10.51 -6.07
N GLY A 117 11.76 11.85 -6.00
CA GLY A 117 12.92 12.71 -5.71
C GLY A 117 13.31 12.80 -4.24
N SER A 118 12.83 11.90 -3.36
CA SER A 118 13.14 11.88 -1.93
C SER A 118 12.79 13.16 -1.16
N SER A 119 11.84 13.97 -1.64
CA SER A 119 11.39 15.16 -0.90
C SER A 119 10.75 14.76 0.45
N ASN A 120 10.63 15.72 1.37
CA ASN A 120 10.03 15.51 2.69
C ASN A 120 8.71 16.27 2.85
N TYR A 121 7.79 15.72 3.63
CA TYR A 121 6.59 16.41 4.11
C TYR A 121 6.90 17.23 5.37
N ASN A 122 6.01 18.16 5.76
CA ASN A 122 6.18 18.90 7.01
C ASN A 122 5.87 18.00 8.23
N PRO A 123 6.84 17.70 9.11
CA PRO A 123 6.63 16.80 10.24
C PRO A 123 5.79 17.41 11.37
N GLN A 124 5.72 18.75 11.49
CA GLN A 124 5.05 19.45 12.58
C GLN A 124 3.58 19.04 12.74
N LEU A 125 2.87 18.86 11.62
CA LEU A 125 1.47 18.46 11.63
C LEU A 125 1.26 17.16 12.42
N PHE A 126 2.18 16.21 12.28
CA PHE A 126 2.08 14.89 12.91
C PHE A 126 2.55 14.90 14.36
N TRP A 127 3.58 15.69 14.67
CA TRP A 127 3.97 15.93 16.06
C TRP A 127 2.85 16.58 16.87
N ASN A 128 2.10 17.53 16.29
CA ASN A 128 0.93 18.14 16.93
C ASN A 128 -0.17 17.13 17.25
N CYS A 129 -0.30 16.06 16.47
CA CYS A 129 -1.21 14.94 16.75
C CYS A 129 -0.62 13.90 17.70
N GLY A 130 0.62 14.05 18.16
CA GLY A 130 1.29 13.08 19.04
C GLY A 130 1.92 11.87 18.34
N CYS A 131 2.08 11.91 17.00
CA CYS A 131 2.74 10.81 16.29
C CYS A 131 4.22 10.74 16.67
N GLN A 132 4.66 9.56 17.08
CA GLN A 132 6.00 9.34 17.65
C GLN A 132 7.05 9.05 16.57
N ILE A 133 6.70 8.29 15.53
CA ILE A 133 7.64 7.84 14.49
C ILE A 133 7.34 8.58 13.18
N VAL A 134 7.74 9.85 13.10
CA VAL A 134 7.54 10.69 11.91
C VAL A 134 8.76 10.57 10.99
N ALA A 135 8.76 9.56 10.11
CA ALA A 135 9.91 9.21 9.30
C ALA A 135 10.12 10.16 8.12
N LEU A 136 11.36 10.64 7.96
CA LEU A 136 11.81 11.51 6.86
C LEU A 136 12.92 10.84 6.05
N ASN A 137 13.09 11.29 4.82
CA ASN A 137 14.23 10.97 3.97
C ASN A 137 15.46 11.76 4.45
N TRP A 138 16.39 11.07 5.12
CA TRP A 138 17.54 11.72 5.77
C TRP A 138 18.61 12.23 4.78
N GLN A 139 18.63 11.69 3.56
CA GLN A 139 19.51 12.13 2.47
C GLN A 139 19.14 13.52 1.92
N SER A 140 17.94 14.03 2.21
CA SER A 140 17.42 15.29 1.65
C SER A 140 17.67 16.48 2.60
N THR A 141 18.93 16.70 2.93
CA THR A 141 19.38 17.68 3.95
C THR A 141 19.06 19.14 3.60
N HIS A 142 18.89 19.43 2.31
CA HIS A 142 18.52 20.75 1.80
C HIS A 142 17.05 21.13 2.08
N THR A 143 16.21 20.18 2.50
CA THR A 143 14.77 20.42 2.69
C THR A 143 14.47 21.09 4.04
N TYR A 144 13.47 21.98 4.06
CA TYR A 144 12.98 22.62 5.29
C TYR A 144 12.62 21.59 6.38
N ALA A 145 11.86 20.56 6.00
CA ALA A 145 11.42 19.52 6.93
C ALA A 145 12.59 18.78 7.59
N TRP A 146 13.67 18.51 6.84
CA TRP A 146 14.87 17.90 7.41
C TRP A 146 15.56 18.82 8.41
N ARG A 147 15.73 20.10 8.06
CA ARG A 147 16.32 21.11 8.95
C ARG A 147 15.51 21.29 10.23
N LEU A 148 14.19 21.31 10.12
CA LEU A 148 13.27 21.37 11.26
C LEU A 148 13.43 20.13 12.16
N ASN A 149 13.43 18.92 11.59
CA ASN A 149 13.65 17.70 12.35
C ASN A 149 15.02 17.67 13.03
N LYS A 150 16.08 18.06 12.31
CA LYS A 150 17.42 18.17 12.89
C LYS A 150 17.44 19.15 14.05
N GLY A 151 16.81 20.32 13.93
CA GLY A 151 16.74 21.30 15.01
C GLY A 151 15.88 20.85 16.21
N PHE A 152 14.84 20.03 15.99
CA PHE A 152 13.97 19.54 17.07
C PHE A 152 14.63 18.47 17.95
N PHE A 153 15.56 17.67 17.40
CA PHE A 153 16.18 16.53 18.07
C PHE A 153 17.69 16.71 18.38
N LEU A 154 18.25 17.90 18.16
CA LEU A 154 19.62 18.28 18.55
C LEU A 154 19.61 19.04 19.87
#